data_AF-A0A165B6Y3-F1
#
_entry.id   AF-A0A165B6Y3-F1
#
_cell.length_a   1.000
_cell.length_b   1.000
_cell.length_c   1.000
_cell.angle_alpha   90.00
_cell.angle_beta   90.00
_cell.angle_gamma   90.00
#
_symmetry.space_group_name_H-M   'P 1'
#
loop_
_entity.id
_entity.type
_entity.pdbx_description
1 polymer ?
#
loop_
_entity_poly.entity_id
_entity_poly.type
_entity_poly.pdbx_seq_one_letter_code
_entity_poly.pdbx_strand_id
1 'polypeptide(L)'
;MQNAFECLKAIHSTFSVFELFTPDLLHEIELGVWKNLLIHLLRILQAADPRLLDVLNERFRKMPVFGRTTIRRFSNNVSELKQLAAHNYEDILQCALVAFEGLLEAPHDEIVHDVLFAMAEWHALAKLRMHTEETLKALEDETVTLTTLLRKFVDITCAAFNASELPRERAARLRRAAKSGASNGSTSTADDSRAADSTPSAKSKVFNMNTYKVHSLPDYPEAIREYGTMDSYTTMLVSLAYFVIVPILNSVDRQRARIRSSRRGTAVRTSATQWRRSGA
;
A
#
# COMPACT_ATOMS: atom_id res chain seq x y z
N MET A 1 -18.05 -27.66 -11.84
CA MET A 1 -16.89 -27.75 -10.92
C MET A 1 -17.43 -27.70 -9.51
N GLN A 2 -17.24 -28.75 -8.71
CA GLN A 2 -17.57 -28.74 -7.28
C GLN A 2 -16.49 -27.94 -6.55
N ASN A 3 -16.88 -26.83 -5.91
CA ASN A 3 -15.98 -26.07 -5.04
C ASN A 3 -16.14 -26.55 -3.59
N ALA A 4 -15.13 -26.31 -2.74
CA ALA A 4 -15.12 -26.77 -1.35
C ALA A 4 -16.25 -26.17 -0.48
N PHE A 5 -16.96 -25.17 -0.99
CA PHE A 5 -18.01 -24.43 -0.30
C PHE A 5 -19.42 -24.86 -0.70
N GLU A 6 -19.60 -25.83 -1.60
CA GLU A 6 -20.92 -26.35 -1.96
C GLU A 6 -21.65 -26.99 -0.77
N CYS A 7 -20.92 -27.41 0.28
CA CYS A 7 -21.51 -27.85 1.54
C CYS A 7 -22.34 -26.76 2.24
N LEU A 8 -22.05 -25.48 1.99
CA LEU A 8 -22.83 -24.36 2.55
C LEU A 8 -24.22 -24.25 1.90
N LYS A 9 -24.39 -24.75 0.66
CA LYS A 9 -25.72 -24.84 0.01
C LYS A 9 -26.65 -25.82 0.72
N ALA A 10 -26.11 -26.75 1.52
CA ALA A 10 -26.92 -27.64 2.37
C ALA A 10 -27.56 -26.91 3.56
N ILE A 11 -27.03 -25.74 3.95
CA ILE A 11 -27.56 -24.90 5.03
C ILE A 11 -28.58 -23.91 4.47
N HIS A 12 -28.29 -23.30 3.33
CA HIS A 12 -29.21 -22.40 2.64
C HIS A 12 -29.03 -22.52 1.12
N SER A 13 -30.09 -22.97 0.43
CA SER A 13 -30.01 -23.40 -0.97
C SER A 13 -29.67 -22.28 -1.97
N THR A 14 -29.92 -21.02 -1.60
CA THR A 14 -29.63 -19.84 -2.43
C THR A 14 -28.38 -19.07 -2.00
N PHE A 15 -27.67 -19.52 -0.96
CA PHE A 15 -26.52 -18.79 -0.44
C PHE A 15 -25.34 -18.82 -1.42
N SER A 16 -24.85 -17.63 -1.79
CA SER A 16 -23.68 -17.48 -2.64
C SER A 16 -22.44 -17.23 -1.78
N VAL A 17 -21.39 -18.02 -2.00
CA VAL A 17 -20.10 -17.82 -1.32
C VAL A 17 -19.48 -16.47 -1.67
N PHE A 18 -19.88 -15.88 -2.80
CA PHE A 18 -19.40 -14.56 -3.22
C PHE A 18 -19.94 -13.43 -2.35
N GLU A 19 -21.08 -13.62 -1.67
CA GLU A 19 -21.64 -12.67 -0.68
C GLU A 19 -20.80 -12.61 0.62
N LEU A 20 -19.87 -13.55 0.81
CA LEU A 20 -18.94 -13.51 1.97
C LEU A 20 -17.81 -12.51 1.79
N PHE A 21 -17.51 -12.10 0.55
CA PHE A 21 -16.35 -11.27 0.25
C PHE A 21 -16.78 -9.83 0.03
N THR A 22 -16.62 -9.01 1.06
CA THR A 22 -16.82 -7.57 0.96
C THR A 22 -15.57 -6.90 0.37
N PRO A 23 -15.75 -5.87 -0.48
CA PRO A 23 -14.62 -5.16 -1.09
C PRO A 23 -13.76 -4.46 -0.03
N ASP A 24 -12.43 -4.60 -0.15
CA ASP A 24 -11.48 -4.01 0.79
C ASP A 24 -10.72 -2.83 0.16
N LEU A 25 -11.16 -1.61 0.48
CA LEU A 25 -10.57 -0.37 -0.03
C LEU A 25 -9.06 -0.24 0.25
N LEU A 26 -8.58 -0.71 1.40
CA LEU A 26 -7.17 -0.61 1.75
C LEU A 26 -6.32 -1.53 0.85
N HIS A 27 -6.76 -2.77 0.64
CA HIS A 27 -5.98 -3.75 -0.10
C HIS A 27 -6.19 -3.68 -1.62
N GLU A 28 -7.40 -3.36 -2.06
CA GLU A 28 -7.77 -3.28 -3.46
C GLU A 28 -7.42 -1.93 -4.05
N ILE A 29 -7.76 -0.84 -3.37
CA ILE A 29 -7.60 0.50 -3.92
C ILE A 29 -6.29 1.11 -3.48
N GLU A 30 -6.08 1.39 -2.19
CA GLU A 30 -4.91 2.13 -1.71
C GLU A 30 -3.59 1.38 -1.99
N LEU A 31 -3.49 0.12 -1.53
CA LEU A 31 -2.32 -0.73 -1.76
C LEU A 31 -2.33 -1.44 -3.12
N GLY A 32 -3.43 -1.35 -3.86
CA GLY A 32 -3.62 -2.02 -5.14
C GLY A 32 -3.59 -1.06 -6.31
N VAL A 33 -4.75 -0.53 -6.68
CA VAL A 33 -4.90 0.36 -7.85
C VAL A 33 -4.02 1.60 -7.69
N TRP A 34 -4.18 2.35 -6.60
CA TRP A 34 -3.47 3.61 -6.38
C TRP A 34 -1.96 3.41 -6.30
N LYS A 35 -1.49 2.49 -5.45
CA LYS A 35 -0.04 2.18 -5.35
C LYS A 35 0.56 1.82 -6.71
N ASN A 36 -0.14 1.02 -7.53
CA ASN A 36 0.36 0.64 -8.85
C ASN A 36 0.41 1.83 -9.80
N LEU A 37 -0.62 2.69 -9.77
CA LEU A 37 -0.67 3.94 -10.55
C LEU A 37 0.47 4.88 -10.13
N LEU A 38 0.63 5.15 -8.84
CA LEU A 38 1.69 5.98 -8.29
C LEU A 38 3.08 5.49 -8.71
N ILE A 39 3.35 4.19 -8.57
CA ILE A 39 4.62 3.60 -9.02
C ILE A 39 4.84 3.86 -10.51
N HIS A 40 3.80 3.71 -11.34
CA HIS A 40 3.94 3.93 -12.77
C HIS A 40 4.14 5.40 -13.12
N LEU A 41 3.45 6.33 -12.46
CA LEU A 41 3.69 7.77 -12.59
C LEU A 41 5.14 8.13 -12.25
N LEU A 42 5.70 7.56 -11.18
CA LEU A 42 7.12 7.76 -10.85
C LEU A 42 8.06 7.23 -11.94
N ARG A 43 7.73 6.10 -12.58
CA ARG A 43 8.52 5.57 -13.71
C ARG A 43 8.42 6.46 -14.95
N ILE A 44 7.25 7.05 -15.22
CA ILE A 44 7.05 8.01 -16.30
C ILE A 44 7.90 9.26 -16.06
N LEU A 45 7.84 9.84 -14.86
CA LEU A 45 8.68 10.99 -14.50
C LEU A 45 10.17 10.66 -14.66
N GLN A 46 10.61 9.47 -14.23
CA GLN A 46 11.99 9.03 -14.43
C GLN A 46 12.37 8.93 -15.91
N ALA A 47 11.46 8.44 -16.76
CA ALA A 47 11.68 8.28 -18.19
C ALA A 47 11.70 9.64 -18.93
N ALA A 48 10.91 10.62 -18.46
CA ALA A 48 10.90 11.97 -18.98
C ALA A 48 12.17 12.74 -18.61
N ASP A 49 12.41 12.93 -17.30
CA ASP A 49 13.65 13.48 -16.77
C ASP A 49 13.81 13.05 -15.29
N PRO A 50 14.89 12.35 -14.91
CA PRO A 50 15.14 11.93 -13.54
C PRO A 50 15.06 13.07 -12.51
N ARG A 51 15.35 14.32 -12.88
CA ARG A 51 15.27 15.49 -12.00
C ARG A 51 13.84 15.82 -11.56
N LEU A 52 12.83 15.41 -12.32
CA LEU A 52 11.42 15.61 -11.95
C LEU A 52 11.04 14.85 -10.68
N LEU A 53 11.71 13.73 -10.39
CA LEU A 53 11.52 13.00 -9.13
C LEU A 53 12.00 13.82 -7.92
N ASP A 54 13.06 14.59 -8.08
CA ASP A 54 13.58 15.45 -7.01
C ASP A 54 12.64 16.63 -6.74
N VAL A 55 12.11 17.24 -7.82
CA VAL A 55 11.08 18.29 -7.72
C VAL A 55 9.82 17.76 -7.04
N LEU A 56 9.35 16.58 -7.43
CA LEU A 56 8.19 15.93 -6.79
C LEU A 56 8.44 15.71 -5.28
N ASN A 57 9.61 15.20 -4.92
CA ASN A 57 9.97 14.98 -3.51
C ASN A 57 10.04 16.30 -2.72
N GLU A 58 10.59 17.36 -3.32
CA GLU A 58 10.62 18.68 -2.70
C GLU A 58 9.20 19.21 -2.46
N ARG A 59 8.29 19.07 -3.42
CA ARG A 59 6.89 19.48 -3.29
C ARG A 59 6.19 18.73 -2.17
N PHE A 60 6.31 17.40 -2.10
CA PHE A 60 5.74 16.62 -0.99
C PHE A 60 6.30 17.05 0.37
N ARG A 61 7.60 17.33 0.49
CA ARG A 61 8.21 17.80 1.76
C ARG A 61 7.71 19.19 2.17
N LYS A 62 7.34 20.03 1.21
CA LYS A 62 6.77 21.36 1.45
C LYS A 62 5.28 21.31 1.83
N MET A 63 4.59 20.19 1.64
CA MET A 63 3.19 20.08 2.01
C MET A 63 3.00 20.31 3.51
N PRO A 64 2.10 21.23 3.91
CA PRO A 64 1.81 21.44 5.32
C PRO A 64 1.14 20.19 5.91
N VAL A 65 1.37 19.97 7.20
CA VAL A 65 0.61 18.95 7.94
C VAL A 65 -0.82 19.43 8.11
N PHE A 66 -1.79 18.53 7.91
CA PHE A 66 -3.21 18.85 8.05
C PHE A 66 -3.86 17.94 9.09
N GLY A 67 -4.54 18.58 10.06
CA GLY A 67 -5.13 17.88 11.20
C GLY A 67 -4.09 17.20 12.10
N ARG A 68 -4.57 16.49 13.13
CA ARG A 68 -3.69 15.72 14.04
C ARG A 68 -3.20 14.42 13.42
N THR A 69 -3.94 13.85 12.47
CA THR A 69 -3.67 12.53 11.89
C THR A 69 -3.97 12.41 10.40
N THR A 70 -4.53 13.44 9.76
CA THR A 70 -5.06 13.35 8.38
C THR A 70 -3.97 13.44 7.33
N ILE A 71 -3.11 14.48 7.36
CA ILE A 71 -1.94 14.58 6.48
C ILE A 71 -0.71 14.76 7.36
N ARG A 72 0.15 13.75 7.37
CA ARG A 72 1.39 13.77 8.14
C ARG A 72 2.53 14.37 7.32
N ARG A 73 3.60 14.75 8.01
CA ARG A 73 4.80 15.28 7.35
C ARG A 73 5.46 14.20 6.50
N PHE A 74 5.66 14.50 5.21
CA PHE A 74 6.45 13.66 4.30
C PHE A 74 7.95 13.87 4.55
N SER A 75 8.53 13.13 5.51
CA SER A 75 9.96 13.25 5.85
C SER A 75 10.87 12.52 4.86
N ASN A 76 10.39 11.43 4.28
CA ASN A 76 11.13 10.60 3.33
C ASN A 76 10.77 10.98 1.90
N ASN A 77 11.65 10.66 0.95
CA ASN A 77 11.33 10.78 -0.47
C ASN A 77 10.18 9.84 -0.84
N VAL A 78 9.10 10.42 -1.39
CA VAL A 78 7.95 9.67 -1.89
C VAL A 78 8.38 8.78 -3.06
N SER A 79 9.27 9.27 -3.92
CA SER A 79 9.77 8.50 -5.08
C SER A 79 10.52 7.21 -4.70
N GLU A 80 11.08 7.14 -3.48
CA GLU A 80 11.77 5.94 -2.99
C GLU A 80 10.80 4.85 -2.53
N LEU A 81 9.56 5.22 -2.20
CA LEU A 81 8.50 4.36 -1.68
C LEU A 81 8.89 3.56 -0.42
N LYS A 82 9.79 4.12 0.40
CA LYS A 82 10.46 3.42 1.51
C LYS A 82 9.67 3.54 2.82
N GLN A 83 9.49 2.39 3.48
CA GLN A 83 8.82 2.29 4.79
C GLN A 83 7.41 2.90 4.80
N LEU A 84 6.69 2.81 3.68
CA LEU A 84 5.32 3.28 3.57
C LEU A 84 4.34 2.23 4.09
N ALA A 85 3.52 2.61 5.07
CA ALA A 85 2.33 1.88 5.48
C ALA A 85 1.14 2.25 4.56
N ALA A 86 0.03 1.52 4.67
CA ALA A 86 -1.16 1.74 3.85
C ALA A 86 -1.68 3.19 3.91
N HIS A 87 -1.83 3.74 5.13
CA HIS A 87 -2.26 5.13 5.32
C HIS A 87 -1.33 6.15 4.64
N ASN A 88 -0.05 5.85 4.42
CA ASN A 88 0.80 6.78 3.68
C ASN A 88 0.42 6.86 2.21
N TYR A 89 -0.08 5.79 1.61
CA TYR A 89 -0.58 5.85 0.23
C TYR A 89 -1.83 6.72 0.14
N GLU A 90 -2.72 6.66 1.12
CA GLU A 90 -3.85 7.60 1.25
C GLU A 90 -3.37 9.05 1.33
N ASP A 91 -2.46 9.38 2.26
CA ASP A 91 -1.93 10.75 2.40
C ASP A 91 -1.29 11.25 1.09
N ILE A 92 -0.58 10.37 0.36
CA ILE A 92 0.02 10.71 -0.93
C ILE A 92 -1.06 10.97 -1.98
N LEU A 93 -2.14 10.18 -2.05
CA LEU A 93 -3.24 10.38 -3.01
C LEU A 93 -3.90 11.74 -2.79
N GLN A 94 -4.20 12.09 -1.53
CA GLN A 94 -4.83 13.37 -1.17
C GLN A 94 -3.98 14.58 -1.58
N CYS A 95 -2.65 14.43 -1.58
CA CYS A 95 -1.72 15.49 -1.95
C CYS A 95 -1.22 15.40 -3.40
N ALA A 96 -1.61 14.35 -4.15
CA ALA A 96 -1.00 14.04 -5.44
C ALA A 96 -1.28 15.13 -6.47
N LEU A 97 -2.51 15.66 -6.52
CA LEU A 97 -2.89 16.65 -7.52
C LEU A 97 -1.93 17.85 -7.52
N VAL A 98 -1.69 18.46 -6.35
CA VAL A 98 -0.79 19.62 -6.22
C VAL A 98 0.68 19.22 -6.39
N ALA A 99 1.07 18.02 -5.97
CA ALA A 99 2.44 17.57 -6.12
C ALA A 99 2.85 17.35 -7.59
N PHE A 100 1.92 16.85 -8.41
CA PHE A 100 2.15 16.52 -9.81
C PHE A 100 1.95 17.69 -10.80
N GLU A 101 1.43 18.82 -10.35
CA GLU A 101 1.11 20.01 -11.17
C GLU A 101 2.26 20.53 -12.04
N GLY A 102 2.10 20.49 -13.36
CA GLY A 102 3.10 20.98 -14.31
C GLY A 102 4.44 20.23 -14.23
N LEU A 103 4.44 18.95 -13.84
CA LEU A 103 5.65 18.12 -13.92
C LEU A 103 5.89 17.55 -15.31
N LEU A 104 4.84 17.40 -16.10
CA LEU A 104 4.91 16.93 -17.47
C LEU A 104 4.52 18.05 -18.43
N GLU A 105 4.83 17.89 -19.70
CA GLU A 105 4.36 18.79 -20.75
C GLU A 105 2.97 18.35 -21.24
N ALA A 106 2.18 19.29 -21.76
CA ALA A 106 0.92 18.98 -22.42
C ALA A 106 1.18 18.09 -23.65
N PRO A 107 0.35 17.06 -23.91
CA PRO A 107 -0.96 16.78 -23.30
C PRO A 107 -0.89 15.87 -22.05
N HIS A 108 0.29 15.41 -21.65
CA HIS A 108 0.43 14.37 -20.63
C HIS A 108 0.13 14.87 -19.22
N ASP A 109 0.47 16.13 -18.92
CA ASP A 109 0.18 16.75 -17.62
C ASP A 109 -1.32 16.78 -17.35
N GLU A 110 -2.11 17.24 -18.32
CA GLU A 110 -3.58 17.29 -18.22
C GLU A 110 -4.18 15.91 -17.97
N ILE A 111 -3.75 14.90 -18.74
CA ILE A 111 -4.25 13.52 -18.58
C ILE A 111 -3.91 12.95 -17.20
N VAL A 112 -2.70 13.21 -16.70
CA VAL A 112 -2.29 12.77 -15.37
C VAL A 112 -3.13 13.47 -14.29
N HIS A 113 -3.40 14.77 -14.43
CA HIS A 113 -4.25 15.51 -13.51
C HIS A 113 -5.69 15.02 -13.53
N ASP A 114 -6.27 14.79 -14.71
CA ASP A 114 -7.61 14.23 -14.85
C ASP A 114 -7.73 12.90 -14.09
N VAL A 115 -6.76 11.99 -14.28
CA VAL A 115 -6.74 10.69 -13.59
C VAL A 115 -6.56 10.84 -12.09
N LEU A 116 -5.65 11.72 -11.64
CA LEU A 116 -5.40 11.94 -10.21
C LEU A 116 -6.62 12.55 -9.52
N PHE A 117 -7.31 13.48 -10.18
CA PHE A 117 -8.53 14.09 -9.70
C PHE A 117 -9.65 13.06 -9.58
N ALA A 118 -9.94 12.33 -10.66
CA ALA A 118 -10.96 11.28 -10.68
C ALA A 118 -10.69 10.18 -9.63
N MET A 119 -9.43 9.77 -9.46
CA MET A 119 -9.04 8.79 -8.45
C MET A 119 -9.28 9.32 -7.03
N ALA A 120 -8.96 10.59 -6.77
CA ALA A 120 -9.16 11.21 -5.46
C ALA A 120 -10.65 11.42 -5.16
N GLU A 121 -11.44 11.83 -6.15
CA GLU A 121 -12.90 11.98 -6.03
C GLU A 121 -13.58 10.64 -5.77
N TRP A 122 -13.27 9.63 -6.59
CA TRP A 122 -13.77 8.26 -6.40
C TRP A 122 -13.42 7.72 -5.01
N HIS A 123 -12.17 7.90 -4.56
CA HIS A 123 -11.72 7.46 -3.23
C HIS A 123 -12.44 8.20 -2.10
N ALA A 124 -12.68 9.51 -2.26
CA ALA A 124 -13.42 10.30 -1.30
C ALA A 124 -14.89 9.87 -1.19
N LEU A 125 -15.55 9.63 -2.33
CA LEU A 125 -16.92 9.12 -2.40
C LEU A 125 -17.03 7.74 -1.74
N ALA A 126 -16.13 6.82 -2.06
CA ALA A 126 -16.11 5.48 -1.48
C ALA A 126 -15.88 5.47 0.05
N LYS A 127 -15.25 6.52 0.61
CA LYS A 127 -14.97 6.65 2.05
C LYS A 127 -16.00 7.46 2.82
N LEU A 128 -17.09 7.89 2.19
CA LEU A 128 -18.15 8.58 2.91
C LEU A 128 -18.71 7.69 4.02
N ARG A 129 -18.93 8.30 5.19
CA ARG A 129 -19.50 7.61 6.37
C ARG A 129 -21.02 7.59 6.37
N MET A 130 -21.62 8.16 5.34
CA MET A 130 -23.05 8.21 5.13
C MET A 130 -23.28 8.32 3.63
N HIS A 131 -24.07 7.39 3.10
CA HIS A 131 -24.47 7.40 1.72
C HIS A 131 -25.96 7.71 1.59
N THR A 132 -26.26 8.50 0.57
CA THR A 132 -27.59 8.71 -0.01
C THR A 132 -27.60 8.12 -1.41
N GLU A 133 -28.79 7.94 -2.00
CA GLU A 133 -28.91 7.47 -3.39
C GLU A 133 -28.15 8.37 -4.36
N GLU A 134 -28.13 9.68 -4.11
CA GLU A 134 -27.39 10.65 -4.91
C GLU A 134 -25.88 10.43 -4.84
N THR A 135 -25.32 10.19 -3.64
CA THR A 135 -23.88 9.93 -3.50
C THR A 135 -23.46 8.58 -4.06
N LEU A 136 -24.34 7.58 -4.01
CA LEU A 136 -24.07 6.26 -4.61
C LEU A 136 -24.09 6.36 -6.14
N LYS A 137 -25.06 7.10 -6.68
CA LYS A 137 -25.09 7.42 -8.11
C LYS A 137 -23.84 8.17 -8.54
N ALA A 138 -23.39 9.15 -7.76
CA ALA A 138 -22.14 9.86 -8.03
C ALA A 138 -20.94 8.92 -8.04
N LEU A 139 -20.88 7.93 -7.14
CA LEU A 139 -19.81 6.93 -7.12
C LEU A 139 -19.85 6.01 -8.35
N GLU A 140 -21.04 5.62 -8.81
CA GLU A 140 -21.22 4.86 -10.06
C GLU A 140 -20.75 5.65 -11.28
N ASP A 141 -21.22 6.89 -11.42
CA ASP A 141 -20.86 7.78 -12.51
C ASP A 141 -19.34 8.05 -12.51
N GLU A 142 -18.76 8.30 -11.34
CA GLU A 142 -17.33 8.55 -11.20
C GLU A 142 -16.49 7.30 -11.48
N THR A 143 -17.01 6.10 -11.22
CA THR A 143 -16.34 4.85 -11.61
C THR A 143 -16.18 4.76 -13.14
N VAL A 144 -17.21 5.18 -13.89
CA VAL A 144 -17.16 5.23 -15.36
C VAL A 144 -16.14 6.27 -15.82
N THR A 145 -16.13 7.45 -15.20
CA THR A 145 -15.17 8.52 -15.48
C THR A 145 -13.74 8.05 -15.24
N LEU A 146 -13.44 7.56 -14.03
CA LEU A 146 -12.12 7.07 -13.65
C LEU A 146 -11.61 5.97 -14.58
N THR A 147 -12.44 4.96 -14.88
CA THR A 147 -12.02 3.86 -15.76
C THR A 147 -11.79 4.31 -17.20
N THR A 148 -12.54 5.31 -17.68
CA THR A 148 -12.33 5.92 -19.00
C THR A 148 -11.03 6.72 -19.05
N LEU A 149 -10.75 7.51 -18.01
CA LEU A 149 -9.51 8.27 -17.90
C LEU A 149 -8.29 7.36 -17.75
N LEU A 150 -8.39 6.26 -17.00
CA LEU A 150 -7.33 5.25 -16.90
C LEU A 150 -6.99 4.63 -18.25
N ARG A 151 -8.01 4.32 -19.08
CA ARG A 151 -7.80 3.84 -20.46
C ARG A 151 -7.09 4.90 -21.30
N LYS A 152 -7.58 6.14 -21.29
CA LYS A 152 -6.96 7.29 -21.99
C LYS A 152 -5.49 7.48 -21.57
N PHE A 153 -5.19 7.35 -20.28
CA PHE A 153 -3.84 7.42 -19.75
C PHE A 153 -2.93 6.31 -20.28
N VAL A 154 -3.44 5.08 -20.37
CA VAL A 154 -2.70 3.95 -20.97
C VAL A 154 -2.43 4.20 -22.45
N ASP A 155 -3.46 4.59 -23.20
CA ASP A 155 -3.38 4.68 -24.65
C ASP A 155 -2.51 5.85 -25.12
N ILE A 156 -2.51 6.97 -24.39
CA ILE A 156 -1.80 8.20 -24.78
C ILE A 156 -0.49 8.37 -24.00
N THR A 157 -0.57 8.42 -22.67
CA THR A 157 0.58 8.78 -21.83
C THR A 157 1.53 7.59 -21.65
N CYS A 158 1.04 6.41 -21.28
CA CYS A 158 1.91 5.24 -21.12
C CYS A 158 2.55 4.80 -22.44
N ALA A 159 1.88 5.02 -23.58
CA ALA A 159 2.43 4.75 -24.90
C ALA A 159 3.57 5.70 -25.30
N ALA A 160 3.56 6.95 -24.81
CA ALA A 160 4.57 7.96 -25.12
C ALA A 160 5.88 7.78 -24.35
N PHE A 161 5.84 7.20 -23.13
CA PHE A 161 7.02 7.06 -22.27
C PHE A 161 7.50 5.62 -22.16
N ASN A 162 8.80 5.38 -22.43
CA ASN A 162 9.41 4.07 -22.17
C ASN A 162 9.75 3.91 -20.67
N ALA A 163 8.72 3.64 -19.88
CA ALA A 163 8.85 3.42 -18.45
C ALA A 163 9.72 2.20 -18.14
N SER A 164 10.69 2.36 -17.25
CA SER A 164 11.58 1.28 -16.81
C SER A 164 11.58 1.14 -15.29
N GLU A 165 12.19 0.07 -14.78
CA GLU A 165 12.30 -0.16 -13.34
C GLU A 165 12.99 1.01 -12.62
N LEU A 166 12.34 1.48 -11.56
CA LEU A 166 12.92 2.44 -10.62
C LEU A 166 14.21 1.86 -10.03
N PRO A 167 15.18 2.70 -9.61
CA PRO A 167 16.48 2.23 -9.11
C PRO A 167 16.35 1.21 -7.97
N ARG A 168 15.36 1.40 -7.11
CA ARG A 168 15.06 0.47 -6.00
C ARG A 168 14.49 -0.86 -6.48
N GLU A 169 13.60 -0.87 -7.47
CA GLU A 169 13.04 -2.10 -8.03
C GLU A 169 14.13 -2.93 -8.67
N ARG A 170 15.02 -2.26 -9.42
CA ARG A 170 16.21 -2.86 -10.01
C ARG A 170 17.12 -3.44 -8.93
N ALA A 171 17.47 -2.67 -7.91
CA ALA A 171 18.30 -3.15 -6.80
C ALA A 171 17.68 -4.36 -6.08
N ALA A 172 16.37 -4.35 -5.84
CA ALA A 172 15.67 -5.49 -5.23
C ALA A 172 15.69 -6.73 -6.13
N ARG A 173 15.49 -6.57 -7.43
CA ARG A 173 15.60 -7.65 -8.43
C ARG A 173 16.99 -8.26 -8.44
N LEU A 174 18.04 -7.44 -8.48
CA LEU A 174 19.43 -7.91 -8.48
C LEU A 174 19.79 -8.67 -7.20
N ARG A 175 19.34 -8.18 -6.03
CA ARG A 175 19.51 -8.90 -4.76
C ARG A 175 18.81 -10.27 -4.75
N ARG A 176 17.61 -10.37 -5.34
CA ARG A 176 16.88 -11.64 -5.46
C ARG A 176 17.61 -12.60 -6.40
N ALA A 177 18.08 -12.12 -7.55
CA ALA A 177 18.83 -12.92 -8.52
C ALA A 177 20.14 -13.46 -7.94
N ALA A 178 20.89 -12.63 -7.19
CA ALA A 178 22.10 -13.07 -6.49
C ALA A 178 21.81 -14.15 -5.45
N LYS A 179 20.69 -14.05 -4.72
CA LYS A 179 20.28 -15.07 -3.74
C LYS A 179 19.85 -16.39 -4.38
N SER A 180 19.19 -16.36 -5.53
CA SER A 180 18.81 -17.57 -6.28
C SER A 180 19.99 -18.21 -7.02
N GLY A 181 21.00 -17.44 -7.40
CA GLY A 181 22.24 -17.96 -8.01
C GLY A 181 23.15 -18.69 -7.01
N ALA A 182 23.08 -18.33 -5.72
CA ALA A 182 23.90 -18.93 -4.67
C ALA A 182 23.40 -20.33 -4.20
N SER A 183 22.20 -20.78 -4.63
CA SER A 183 21.66 -22.09 -4.22
C SER A 183 22.04 -23.25 -5.15
N ASN A 184 22.66 -22.98 -6.31
CA ASN A 184 23.22 -24.02 -7.18
C ASN A 184 24.75 -24.00 -7.09
N GLY A 185 25.28 -24.51 -5.98
CA GLY A 185 26.68 -24.89 -5.88
C GLY A 185 26.95 -26.13 -6.73
N SER A 186 27.46 -25.93 -7.94
CA SER A 186 28.29 -26.94 -8.60
C SER A 186 29.53 -26.24 -9.15
N THR A 187 30.66 -26.66 -8.60
CA THR A 187 32.02 -26.28 -8.98
C THR A 187 32.25 -26.49 -10.47
N SER A 188 32.75 -25.47 -11.17
CA SER A 188 33.52 -25.66 -12.40
C SER A 188 34.54 -24.53 -12.52
N THR A 189 35.79 -24.94 -12.49
CA THR A 189 37.02 -24.14 -12.61
C THR A 189 37.23 -23.62 -14.03
N ALA A 190 37.71 -22.36 -14.10
CA ALA A 190 38.53 -21.72 -15.13
C ALA A 190 38.03 -21.67 -16.59
N ASP A 191 37.88 -20.47 -17.16
CA ASP A 191 38.94 -19.85 -17.98
C ASP A 191 38.68 -18.35 -18.19
N ASP A 192 39.77 -17.63 -18.44
CA ASP A 192 39.94 -16.19 -18.45
C ASP A 192 39.63 -15.54 -19.82
N SER A 193 39.39 -14.23 -19.76
CA SER A 193 39.50 -13.21 -20.82
C SER A 193 38.27 -12.82 -21.68
N ARG A 194 37.83 -11.59 -21.40
CA ARG A 194 37.20 -10.56 -22.26
C ARG A 194 35.73 -10.76 -22.70
N ALA A 195 34.82 -10.03 -22.06
CA ALA A 195 34.22 -8.82 -22.67
C ALA A 195 33.08 -8.22 -21.81
N ALA A 196 33.22 -6.92 -21.55
CA ALA A 196 32.20 -5.93 -21.23
C ALA A 196 31.40 -6.06 -19.90
N ASP A 197 31.62 -5.04 -19.06
CA ASP A 197 30.71 -4.45 -18.09
C ASP A 197 29.23 -4.57 -18.52
N SER A 198 28.60 -5.69 -18.18
CA SER A 198 27.17 -5.89 -18.36
C SER A 198 26.52 -5.72 -17.00
N THR A 199 26.59 -4.49 -16.47
CA THR A 199 25.67 -4.09 -15.41
C THR A 199 24.24 -4.37 -15.92
N PRO A 200 23.47 -5.25 -15.26
CA PRO A 200 22.18 -5.69 -15.80
C PRO A 200 21.23 -4.51 -15.98
N SER A 201 20.85 -4.27 -17.24
CA SER A 201 20.06 -3.11 -17.66
C SER A 201 18.68 -3.04 -16.97
N ALA A 202 18.12 -1.83 -16.97
CA ALA A 202 16.74 -1.60 -16.53
C ALA A 202 15.77 -2.47 -17.34
N LYS A 203 14.82 -3.14 -16.68
CA LYS A 203 13.72 -3.79 -17.42
C LYS A 203 12.63 -2.77 -17.69
N SER A 204 12.06 -2.80 -18.88
CA SER A 204 10.85 -2.03 -19.22
C SER A 204 9.67 -2.49 -18.36
N LYS A 205 8.77 -1.56 -18.05
CA LYS A 205 7.61 -1.76 -17.18
C LYS A 205 6.38 -1.08 -17.76
N VAL A 206 5.41 -1.90 -18.14
CA VAL A 206 4.10 -1.46 -18.64
C VAL A 206 3.10 -1.36 -17.48
N PHE A 207 2.20 -0.38 -17.53
CA PHE A 207 1.07 -0.31 -16.62
C PHE A 207 0.04 -1.39 -16.96
N ASN A 208 -0.30 -2.26 -16.01
CA ASN A 208 -1.30 -3.29 -16.22
C ASN A 208 -2.63 -2.86 -15.60
N MET A 209 -3.61 -2.57 -16.46
CA MET A 209 -4.97 -2.25 -16.04
C MET A 209 -5.85 -3.52 -15.88
N ASN A 210 -5.50 -4.63 -16.53
CA ASN A 210 -6.24 -5.90 -16.50
C ASN A 210 -5.94 -6.67 -15.22
N THR A 211 -6.31 -6.09 -14.09
CA THR A 211 -6.18 -6.69 -12.76
C THR A 211 -7.52 -6.70 -12.07
N TYR A 212 -7.78 -7.74 -11.28
CA TYR A 212 -9.01 -7.86 -10.50
C TYR A 212 -9.34 -6.57 -9.73
N LYS A 213 -8.33 -5.92 -9.14
CA LYS A 213 -8.50 -4.71 -8.33
C LYS A 213 -9.04 -3.50 -9.09
N VAL A 214 -8.73 -3.38 -10.37
CA VAL A 214 -9.31 -2.32 -11.22
C VAL A 214 -10.73 -2.70 -11.61
N HIS A 215 -10.97 -3.99 -11.85
CA HIS A 215 -12.30 -4.50 -12.18
C HIS A 215 -13.27 -4.59 -11.00
N SER A 216 -12.78 -4.47 -9.75
CA SER A 216 -13.63 -4.41 -8.56
C SER A 216 -14.12 -3.00 -8.23
N LEU A 217 -13.63 -1.95 -8.89
CA LEU A 217 -14.11 -0.56 -8.69
C LEU A 217 -15.64 -0.43 -8.80
N PRO A 218 -16.32 -1.03 -9.82
CA PRO A 218 -17.77 -0.92 -9.96
C PRO A 218 -18.58 -1.69 -8.92
N ASP A 219 -17.94 -2.57 -8.14
CA ASP A 219 -18.63 -3.38 -7.13
C ASP A 219 -18.87 -2.60 -5.83
N TYR A 220 -18.17 -1.47 -5.62
CA TYR A 220 -18.26 -0.68 -4.39
C TYR A 220 -19.64 -0.09 -4.12
N PRO A 221 -20.32 0.59 -5.07
CA PRO A 221 -21.66 1.13 -4.84
C PRO A 221 -22.65 0.07 -4.37
N GLU A 222 -22.67 -1.10 -5.00
CA GLU A 222 -23.59 -2.17 -4.65
C GLU A 222 -23.25 -2.80 -3.30
N ALA A 223 -21.96 -3.03 -3.04
CA ALA A 223 -21.52 -3.50 -1.73
C ALA A 223 -21.91 -2.52 -0.60
N ILE A 224 -21.85 -1.22 -0.85
CA ILE A 224 -22.25 -0.20 0.14
C ILE A 224 -23.76 -0.23 0.38
N ARG A 225 -24.59 -0.50 -0.64
CA ARG A 225 -26.05 -0.68 -0.47
C ARG A 225 -26.37 -1.90 0.38
N GLU A 226 -25.68 -3.01 0.14
CA GLU A 226 -25.98 -4.29 0.78
C GLU A 226 -25.43 -4.38 2.21
N TYR A 227 -24.17 -3.96 2.41
CA TYR A 227 -23.45 -4.17 3.67
C TYR A 227 -23.28 -2.89 4.50
N GLY A 228 -23.67 -1.73 3.95
CA GLY A 228 -23.52 -0.42 4.58
C GLY A 228 -22.16 0.22 4.28
N THR A 229 -21.84 1.30 5.01
CA THR A 229 -20.62 2.07 4.79
C THR A 229 -19.36 1.28 5.10
N MET A 230 -18.28 1.57 4.35
CA MET A 230 -16.97 0.93 4.44
C MET A 230 -16.37 0.88 5.86
N ASP A 231 -16.72 1.83 6.73
CA ASP A 231 -16.25 1.86 8.11
C ASP A 231 -16.79 0.71 8.96
N SER A 232 -17.85 0.03 8.53
CA SER A 232 -18.47 -1.10 9.25
C SER A 232 -17.69 -2.41 9.10
N TYR A 233 -16.94 -2.58 8.00
CA TYR A 233 -16.23 -3.84 7.69
C TYR A 233 -14.80 -3.64 7.18
N THR A 234 -14.27 -2.40 7.17
CA THR A 234 -12.88 -2.15 6.74
C THR A 234 -11.85 -2.85 7.63
N THR A 235 -10.87 -3.50 6.99
CA THR A 235 -9.73 -4.11 7.69
C THR A 235 -8.81 -3.08 8.36
N MET A 236 -8.95 -1.78 8.04
CA MET A 236 -8.28 -0.69 8.78
C MET A 236 -8.65 -0.67 10.26
N LEU A 237 -9.86 -1.11 10.63
CA LEU A 237 -10.27 -1.20 12.04
C LEU A 237 -9.40 -2.17 12.84
N VAL A 238 -9.02 -3.30 12.23
CA VAL A 238 -8.15 -4.31 12.86
C VAL A 238 -6.74 -3.76 13.06
N SER A 239 -6.24 -2.98 12.09
CA SER A 239 -4.95 -2.29 12.18
C SER A 239 -4.95 -1.25 13.31
N LEU A 240 -5.98 -0.41 13.40
CA LEU A 240 -6.10 0.60 14.46
C LEU A 240 -6.21 -0.04 15.85
N ALA A 241 -7.01 -1.11 15.98
CA ALA A 241 -7.10 -1.90 17.20
C ALA A 241 -5.74 -2.49 17.58
N TYR A 242 -4.98 -3.03 16.63
CA TYR A 242 -3.62 -3.53 16.88
C TYR A 242 -2.68 -2.42 17.37
N PHE A 243 -2.64 -1.26 16.70
CA PHE A 243 -1.75 -0.16 17.07
C PHE A 243 -2.09 0.51 18.41
N VAL A 244 -3.34 0.44 18.87
CA VAL A 244 -3.73 0.99 20.19
C VAL A 244 -3.61 -0.08 21.28
N ILE A 245 -4.16 -1.27 21.04
CA ILE A 245 -4.29 -2.32 22.05
C ILE A 245 -2.95 -3.02 22.31
N VAL A 246 -2.13 -3.28 21.28
CA VAL A 246 -0.87 -4.02 21.45
C VAL A 246 0.16 -3.24 22.27
N PRO A 247 0.37 -1.92 22.10
CA PRO A 247 1.23 -1.15 22.99
C PRO A 247 0.73 -1.12 24.44
N ILE A 248 -0.59 -1.06 24.65
CA ILE A 248 -1.22 -1.10 25.98
C ILE A 248 -0.97 -2.47 26.63
N LEU A 249 -1.25 -3.56 25.93
CA LEU A 249 -0.98 -4.92 26.42
C LEU A 249 0.51 -5.13 26.73
N ASN A 250 1.40 -4.70 25.83
CA ASN A 250 2.85 -4.76 26.05
C ASN A 250 3.30 -3.92 27.25
N SER A 251 2.64 -2.79 27.52
CA SER A 251 2.90 -1.96 28.71
C SER A 251 2.48 -2.69 29.99
N VAL A 252 1.29 -3.29 29.99
CA VAL A 252 0.75 -4.08 31.11
C VAL A 252 1.62 -5.31 31.38
N ASP A 253 2.08 -6.01 30.35
CA ASP A 253 2.96 -7.17 30.49
C ASP A 253 4.35 -6.79 31.04
N ARG A 254 4.91 -5.65 30.60
CA ARG A 254 6.14 -5.09 31.18
C ARG A 254 5.97 -4.72 32.66
N GLN A 255 4.84 -4.14 33.05
CA GLN A 255 4.54 -3.85 34.46
C GLN A 255 4.41 -5.14 35.28
N ARG A 256 3.69 -6.15 34.78
CA ARG A 256 3.56 -7.47 35.42
C ARG A 256 4.90 -8.19 35.57
N ALA A 257 5.77 -8.11 34.57
CA ALA A 257 7.12 -8.67 34.62
C ALA A 257 7.99 -7.99 35.68
N ARG A 258 7.93 -6.66 35.80
CA ARG A 258 8.63 -5.89 36.85
C ARG A 258 8.14 -6.23 38.27
N ILE A 259 6.84 -6.41 38.44
CA ILE A 259 6.26 -6.82 39.74
C ILE A 259 6.73 -8.23 40.11
N ARG A 260 6.76 -9.16 39.15
CA ARG A 260 7.26 -10.53 39.36
C ARG A 260 8.74 -10.57 39.71
N SER A 261 9.58 -9.78 39.03
CA SER A 261 11.02 -9.72 39.33
C SER A 261 11.28 -9.08 40.70
N SER A 262 10.54 -8.04 41.07
CA SER A 262 10.60 -7.43 42.41
C SER A 262 10.24 -8.44 43.49
N ARG A 263 9.15 -9.20 43.34
CA ARG A 263 8.74 -10.23 44.31
C ARG A 263 9.77 -11.34 44.46
N ARG A 264 10.38 -11.80 43.36
CA ARG A 264 11.48 -12.78 43.40
C ARG A 264 12.71 -12.22 44.09
N GLY A 265 13.09 -10.98 43.81
CA GLY A 265 14.21 -10.30 44.47
C GLY A 265 14.01 -10.16 45.98
N THR A 266 12.81 -9.78 46.42
CA THR A 266 12.47 -9.69 47.84
C THR A 266 12.50 -11.06 48.51
N ALA A 267 11.94 -12.10 47.88
CA ALA A 267 11.93 -13.47 48.41
C ALA A 267 13.35 -14.06 48.58
N VAL A 268 14.23 -13.87 47.60
CA VAL A 268 15.63 -14.31 47.69
C VAL A 268 16.36 -13.60 48.83
N ARG A 269 16.07 -12.31 49.02
CA ARG A 269 16.71 -11.48 50.06
C ARG A 269 16.23 -11.87 51.46
N THR A 270 14.94 -12.15 51.65
CA THR A 270 14.40 -12.66 52.92
C THR A 270 14.94 -14.04 53.26
N SER A 271 15.01 -14.96 52.29
CA SER A 271 15.61 -16.29 52.49
C SER A 271 17.09 -16.22 52.86
N ALA A 272 17.86 -15.32 52.23
CA ALA A 272 19.28 -15.12 52.56
C ALA A 272 19.48 -14.52 53.97
N THR A 273 18.62 -13.60 54.41
CA THR A 273 18.65 -13.09 55.79
C THR A 273 18.21 -14.12 56.83
N GLN A 274 17.28 -15.00 56.50
CA GLN A 274 16.84 -16.07 57.39
C GLN A 274 17.94 -17.12 57.58
N TRP A 275 18.60 -17.55 56.49
CA TRP A 275 19.77 -18.42 56.54
C TRP A 275 20.92 -17.85 57.38
N ARG A 276 21.20 -16.53 57.27
CA ARG A 276 22.21 -15.87 58.12
C ARG A 276 21.84 -15.81 59.60
N ARG A 277 20.56 -15.87 59.95
CA ARG A 277 20.11 -15.84 61.35
C ARG A 277 20.02 -17.21 62.00
N SER A 278 19.88 -18.29 61.22
CA SER A 278 19.82 -19.67 61.70
C SER A 278 21.16 -20.41 61.69
N GLY A 279 22.25 -19.73 61.30
CA GLY A 279 23.62 -20.26 61.28
C GLY A 279 24.51 -19.76 62.42
N ALA A 280 23.93 -19.51 63.60
CA ALA A 280 24.62 -19.24 64.86
C ALA A 280 24.06 -20.16 65.94
#